data_AF-A0A2K6H078-F1
#
_entry.id   AF-A0A2K6H078-F1
#
_cell.length_a   1.000
_cell.length_b   1.000
_cell.length_c   1.000
_cell.angle_alpha   90.00
_cell.angle_beta   90.00
_cell.angle_gamma   90.00
#
_symmetry.space_group_name_H-M   'P 1'
#
loop_
_entity.id
_entity.type
_entity.pdbx_description
1 polymer ?
#
loop_
_entity_poly.entity_id
_entity_poly.type
_entity_poly.pdbx_seq_one_letter_code
_entity_poly.pdbx_strand_id
1 'polypeptide(L)' 'MSFPKYTPSRLATLPPTLDPAEYDISPETRRAQAERLAIRARLKREYLLQYNDPNRRGLIDRKEKLIQEGKLDRTFNISY' A
#
# COMPACT_ATOMS: atom_id res chain seq x y z
N MET A 1 3.99 -33.43 -20.63
CA MET A 1 4.35 -33.32 -19.20
C MET A 1 3.80 -31.99 -18.70
N SER A 2 2.93 -31.98 -17.68
CA SER A 2 2.37 -30.75 -17.10
C SER A 2 3.10 -30.42 -15.81
N PHE A 3 3.39 -29.14 -15.58
CA PHE A 3 3.96 -28.70 -14.32
C PHE A 3 2.92 -28.80 -13.18
N PRO A 4 3.35 -29.05 -11.93
CA PRO A 4 2.45 -29.04 -10.78
C PRO A 4 1.87 -27.64 -10.54
N LYS A 5 0.58 -27.57 -10.19
CA LYS A 5 -0.11 -26.30 -9.91
C LYS A 5 0.24 -25.80 -8.50
N TYR A 6 0.50 -24.50 -8.38
CA TYR A 6 0.80 -23.86 -7.09
C TYR A 6 -0.43 -23.84 -6.17
N THR A 7 -0.23 -24.15 -4.88
CA THR A 7 -1.28 -24.13 -3.85
C THR A 7 -0.93 -23.07 -2.79
N PRO A 8 -1.63 -21.93 -2.76
CA PRO A 8 -1.39 -20.90 -1.76
C PRO A 8 -1.81 -21.36 -0.34
N SER A 9 -1.17 -20.83 0.69
CA SER A 9 -1.51 -21.01 2.10
C SER A 9 -1.53 -19.69 2.84
N ARG A 10 -1.99 -19.68 4.10
CA ARG A 10 -2.08 -18.46 4.91
C ARG A 10 -0.73 -17.74 5.08
N LEU A 11 0.38 -18.49 5.12
CA LEU A 11 1.73 -17.94 5.26
C LEU A 11 2.49 -17.89 3.93
N ALA A 12 1.92 -18.42 2.85
CA ALA A 12 2.51 -18.43 1.51
C ALA A 12 1.45 -18.02 0.48
N THR A 13 1.33 -16.72 0.25
CA THR A 13 0.36 -16.15 -0.70
C THR A 13 0.66 -16.54 -2.14
N LEU A 14 -0.33 -16.39 -3.01
CA LEU A 14 -0.17 -16.59 -4.45
C LEU A 14 0.80 -15.54 -5.03
N PRO A 15 1.81 -15.93 -5.81
CA PRO A 15 2.63 -14.98 -6.55
C PRO A 15 1.75 -14.18 -7.52
N PRO A 16 2.01 -12.87 -7.70
CA PRO A 16 1.19 -12.03 -8.57
C PRO A 16 1.16 -12.53 -10.03
N THR A 17 2.26 -13.11 -10.50
CA THR A 17 2.35 -13.66 -11.88
C THR A 17 1.53 -14.93 -12.09
N LEU A 18 1.10 -15.60 -11.03
CA LEU A 18 0.21 -16.77 -11.11
C LEU A 18 -1.26 -16.41 -10.86
N ASP A 19 -1.53 -15.16 -10.48
CA ASP A 19 -2.90 -14.67 -10.34
C ASP A 19 -3.48 -14.38 -11.73
N PRO A 20 -4.55 -15.07 -12.16
CA PRO A 20 -5.18 -14.78 -13.45
C PRO A 20 -5.73 -13.34 -13.52
N ALA A 21 -6.07 -12.73 -12.38
CA ALA A 21 -6.56 -11.36 -12.33
C ALA A 21 -5.48 -10.31 -12.70
N GLU A 22 -4.20 -10.65 -12.58
CA GLU A 22 -3.09 -9.76 -12.98
C GLU A 22 -3.11 -9.48 -14.49
N TYR A 23 -3.61 -10.43 -15.28
CA TYR A 23 -3.71 -10.32 -16.74
C TYR A 23 -5.08 -9.81 -17.22
N ASP A 24 -5.96 -9.37 -16.31
CA ASP A 24 -7.23 -8.78 -16.72
C ASP A 24 -6.99 -7.42 -17.40
N ILE A 25 -7.48 -7.30 -18.64
CA ILE A 25 -7.38 -6.11 -19.49
C ILE A 25 -8.73 -5.39 -19.63
N SER A 26 -9.72 -5.74 -18.81
CA SER A 26 -11.02 -5.10 -18.79
C SER A 26 -10.92 -3.57 -18.59
N PRO A 27 -11.81 -2.77 -19.19
CA PRO A 27 -11.76 -1.31 -19.04
C PRO A 27 -11.99 -0.87 -17.59
N GLU A 28 -12.75 -1.64 -16.81
CA GLU A 28 -13.04 -1.36 -15.40
C GLU A 28 -11.80 -1.52 -14.51
N THR A 29 -11.03 -2.60 -14.68
CA THR A 29 -9.78 -2.81 -13.91
C THR A 29 -8.77 -1.71 -14.21
N ARG A 30 -8.63 -1.28 -15.47
CA ARG A 30 -7.76 -0.15 -15.83
C ARG A 30 -8.18 1.15 -15.16
N ARG A 31 -9.49 1.44 -15.08
CA ARG A 31 -10.00 2.62 -14.36
C ARG A 31 -9.68 2.54 -12.87
N ALA A 32 -9.96 1.40 -12.23
CA ALA A 32 -9.66 1.19 -10.82
C ALA A 32 -8.15 1.31 -10.52
N GLN A 33 -7.29 0.77 -11.39
CA GLN A 33 -5.83 0.93 -11.28
C GLN A 33 -5.41 2.40 -11.42
N ALA A 34 -5.96 3.13 -12.40
CA ALA A 34 -5.68 4.55 -12.60
C ALA A 34 -6.14 5.41 -11.42
N GLU A 35 -7.31 5.13 -10.85
CA GLU A 35 -7.83 5.82 -9.66
C GLU A 35 -6.94 5.58 -8.44
N ARG A 36 -6.57 4.32 -8.17
CA ARG A 36 -5.61 3.97 -7.11
C ARG A 36 -4.27 4.69 -7.30
N LEU A 37 -3.78 4.74 -8.54
CA LEU A 37 -2.53 5.44 -8.88
C LEU A 37 -2.66 6.95 -8.69
N ALA A 38 -3.78 7.55 -9.06
CA ALA A 38 -4.04 8.98 -8.86
C ALA A 38 -4.06 9.35 -7.38
N ILE A 39 -4.73 8.54 -6.54
CA ILE A 39 -4.72 8.70 -5.09
C ILE A 39 -3.29 8.58 -4.54
N ARG A 40 -2.54 7.54 -4.95
CA ARG A 40 -1.15 7.35 -4.54
C ARG A 40 -0.26 8.52 -4.94
N ALA A 41 -0.42 9.03 -6.16
CA ALA A 41 0.34 10.16 -6.67
C ALA A 41 0.03 11.47 -5.91
N ARG A 42 -1.25 11.74 -5.64
CA ARG A 42 -1.69 12.88 -4.83
C ARG A 42 -1.08 12.83 -3.43
N LEU A 43 -1.24 11.71 -2.72
CA LEU A 43 -0.70 11.54 -1.37
C LEU A 43 0.82 11.64 -1.32
N LYS A 44 1.52 11.15 -2.36
CA LYS A 44 2.98 11.28 -2.48
C LYS A 44 3.39 12.72 -2.71
N ARG A 45 2.67 13.46 -3.56
CA ARG A 45 2.93 14.88 -3.82
C ARG A 45 2.75 15.73 -2.57
N GLU A 46 1.64 15.55 -1.86
CA GLU A 46 1.36 16.26 -0.60
C GLU A 46 2.48 16.02 0.42
N TYR A 47 2.92 14.77 0.58
CA TYR A 47 4.05 14.43 1.44
C TYR A 47 5.36 15.11 1.00
N LEU A 48 5.68 15.09 -0.29
CA LEU A 48 6.93 15.65 -0.81
C LEU A 48 6.97 17.18 -0.69
N LEU A 49 5.85 17.87 -0.86
CA LEU A 49 5.77 19.32 -0.66
C LEU A 49 6.11 19.71 0.77
N GLN A 50 5.59 18.97 1.75
CA GLN A 50 5.94 19.17 3.16
C GLN A 50 7.38 18.72 3.46
N TYR A 51 7.85 17.64 2.84
CA TYR A 51 9.19 17.10 3.09
C TYR A 51 10.30 18.00 2.57
N ASN A 52 10.12 18.59 1.40
CA ASN A 52 11.13 19.40 0.71
C ASN A 52 11.10 20.89 1.10
N ASP A 53 10.23 21.31 2.03
CA ASP A 53 10.18 22.70 2.48
C ASP A 53 11.41 23.04 3.35
N PRO A 54 12.30 23.94 2.91
CA PRO A 54 13.52 24.30 3.64
C PRO A 54 13.24 25.01 4.98
N ASN A 55 12.05 25.58 5.15
CA ASN A 55 11.67 26.28 6.37
C ASN A 55 10.98 25.37 7.39
N ARG A 56 10.77 24.09 7.05
CA ARG A 56 10.09 23.18 7.95
C ARG A 56 10.97 22.81 9.14
N ARG A 57 10.47 23.10 10.34
CA ARG A 57 11.11 22.83 11.63
C ARG A 57 10.26 21.86 12.45
N GLY A 58 10.17 20.58 12.04
CA GLY A 58 9.40 19.58 12.79
C GLY A 58 9.15 18.27 12.05
N LEU A 59 8.58 17.26 12.71
CA LEU A 59 8.14 15.99 12.09
C LEU A 59 6.98 16.27 11.10
N ILE A 60 6.91 15.56 9.98
CA ILE A 60 5.70 15.59 9.13
C ILE A 60 4.63 14.94 9.97
N ASP A 61 3.52 15.62 10.19
CA ASP A 61 2.39 15.09 10.94
C ASP A 61 1.84 13.87 10.19
N ARG A 62 2.38 12.69 10.52
CA ARG A 62 1.87 11.39 10.09
C ARG A 62 0.77 10.89 11.02
N LYS A 63 0.41 11.65 12.07
CA LYS A 63 -0.60 11.25 13.05
C LYS A 63 -1.92 10.84 12.40
N GLU A 64 -2.43 11.63 11.46
CA GLU A 64 -3.69 11.29 10.75
C GLU A 64 -3.57 10.00 9.92
N LYS A 65 -2.41 9.76 9.29
CA LYS A 65 -2.15 8.49 8.57
C LYS A 65 -2.00 7.30 9.51
N LEU A 66 -1.42 7.48 10.70
CA LEU A 66 -1.27 6.43 11.71
C LEU A 66 -2.61 6.07 12.38
N ILE A 67 -3.55 7.01 12.48
CA ILE A 67 -4.96 6.77 12.88
C ILE A 67 -5.65 5.91 11.80
N GLN A 68 -5.54 6.28 10.52
CA GLN A 68 -6.12 5.49 9.42
C GLN A 68 -5.51 4.09 9.30
N GLU A 69 -4.22 3.92 9.62
CA GLU A 69 -3.52 2.62 9.62
C GLU A 69 -3.79 1.77 10.88
N GLY A 70 -4.59 2.26 11.84
CA GLY A 70 -4.87 1.54 13.10
C GLY A 70 -3.60 1.24 13.91
N LYS A 71 -2.60 2.13 13.82
CA LYS A 71 -1.31 2.02 14.50
C LYS A 71 -1.21 2.91 15.72
N LEU A 72 -2.09 3.91 15.85
CA LEU A 72 -2.07 4.84 16.98
C LEU A 72 -2.53 4.18 18.30
N ASP A 73 -3.40 3.17 18.25
CA ASP A 73 -3.90 2.46 19.45
C ASP A 73 -3.08 1.22 19.83
N ARG A 74 -2.02 0.87 19.09
CA ARG A 74 -1.11 -0.24 19.46
C ARG A 74 -0.10 0.25 20.48
N THR A 75 -0.54 0.37 21.73
CA THR A 75 0.38 0.41 22.87
C THR A 75 1.14 -0.92 22.89
N PHE A 76 2.39 -0.92 22.41
CA PHE A 76 3.27 -2.07 22.56
C PHE A 76 3.57 -2.20 24.07
N ASN A 77 2.82 -3.07 24.76
CA ASN A 77 3.18 -3.53 26.09
C ASN A 77 4.44 -4.39 25.96
N ILE A 78 5.59 -3.73 26.01
CA ILE A 78 6.88 -4.38 26.20
C ILE A 78 7.01 -4.57 27.71
N SER A 79 6.62 -5.73 28.22
CA SER A 79 6.99 -6.17 29.57
C SER A 79 8.47 -6.57 29.54
N TYR A 80 9.27 -5.91 30.40
CA TYR A 80 10.67 -6.25 30.67
C TYR A 80 10.81 -7.56 31.43
#